data_AF-A0A965KY31-F1
#
_entry.id   AF-A0A965KY31-F1
#
_cell.length_a   1.000
_cell.length_b   1.000
_cell.length_c   1.000
_cell.angle_alpha   90.00
_cell.angle_beta   90.00
_cell.angle_gamma   90.00
#
_symmetry.space_group_name_H-M   'P 1'
#
loop_
_entity.id
_entity.type
_entity.pdbx_description
1 polymer ?
#
loop_
_entity_poly.entity_id
_entity_poly.type
_entity_poly.pdbx_seq_one_letter_code
_entity_poly.pdbx_strand_id
1 'polypeptide(L)'
;SHGTASAMPAEFWSGVRVIEVDSHARFSLGALTLCCFPVPHDAREPVQLVVESKNGRIGVLTDVGRSTPHIESMLSGVDALFIEANHDEEMLRASGYPEPLKQRIAGPYGHLSNAASAAILAAIDQSRLQHVVAAHLSQHNNRPELVQEVFGPVIQAKAQMTIASQEEGFDWVVVS
;
A
#
# COMPACT_ATOMS: atom_id res chain seq x y z
N SER A 1 -6.70 -19.08 12.19
CA SER A 1 -7.93 -18.75 11.45
C SER A 1 -7.63 -18.85 9.96
N HIS A 2 -8.62 -18.93 9.07
CA HIS A 2 -8.41 -18.81 7.61
C HIS A 2 -8.75 -17.38 7.15
N GLY A 3 -8.35 -16.37 7.93
CA GLY A 3 -8.53 -14.94 7.69
C GLY A 3 -9.75 -14.51 6.88
N THR A 4 -9.50 -13.69 5.86
CA THR A 4 -10.46 -13.24 4.84
C THR A 4 -11.00 -14.38 3.97
N ALA A 5 -10.20 -15.43 3.72
CA ALA A 5 -10.62 -16.54 2.86
C ALA A 5 -11.89 -17.25 3.39
N SER A 6 -12.01 -17.39 4.72
CA SER A 6 -13.18 -17.98 5.37
C SER A 6 -14.47 -17.19 5.23
N ALA A 7 -14.41 -15.92 4.81
CA ALA A 7 -15.59 -15.09 4.58
C ALA A 7 -16.22 -15.30 3.20
N MET A 8 -15.53 -15.98 2.27
CA MET A 8 -16.00 -16.21 0.91
C MET A 8 -16.65 -17.60 0.77
N PRO A 9 -17.79 -17.70 0.06
CA PRO A 9 -18.45 -18.98 -0.18
C PRO A 9 -17.62 -19.83 -1.17
N ALA A 10 -17.74 -21.16 -1.10
CA ALA A 10 -16.93 -22.07 -1.91
C ALA A 10 -17.08 -21.84 -3.42
N GLU A 11 -18.26 -21.39 -3.86
CA GLU A 11 -18.59 -21.09 -5.25
C GLU A 11 -17.78 -19.91 -5.80
N PHE A 12 -17.33 -18.99 -4.94
CA PHE A 12 -16.49 -17.85 -5.33
C PHE A 12 -15.16 -18.31 -5.96
N TRP A 13 -14.66 -19.47 -5.53
CA TRP A 13 -13.39 -20.03 -5.96
C TRP A 13 -13.53 -21.02 -7.14
N SER A 14 -14.75 -21.21 -7.66
CA SER A 14 -15.00 -22.17 -8.72
C SER A 14 -14.26 -21.78 -10.00
N GLY A 15 -13.52 -22.73 -10.59
CA GLY A 15 -12.79 -22.53 -11.84
C GLY A 15 -11.44 -21.83 -11.71
N VAL A 16 -11.00 -21.48 -10.50
CA VAL A 16 -9.66 -20.90 -10.25
C VAL A 16 -8.82 -21.79 -9.35
N ARG A 17 -7.50 -21.73 -9.52
CA ARG A 17 -6.56 -22.35 -8.59
C ARG A 17 -6.38 -21.42 -7.40
N VAL A 18 -6.78 -21.87 -6.21
CA VAL A 18 -6.56 -21.15 -4.95
C VAL A 18 -5.25 -21.59 -4.32
N ILE A 19 -4.47 -20.60 -3.86
CA ILE A 19 -3.30 -20.82 -3.01
C ILE A 19 -3.56 -20.02 -1.73
N GLU A 20 -3.92 -20.72 -0.64
CA GLU A 20 -4.02 -20.09 0.67
C GLU A 20 -2.61 -19.80 1.21
N VAL A 21 -2.42 -18.61 1.76
CA VAL A 21 -1.12 -18.13 2.24
C VAL A 21 -1.25 -17.60 3.65
N ASP A 22 -0.27 -17.92 4.50
CA ASP A 22 -0.08 -17.25 5.77
C ASP A 22 0.46 -15.83 5.55
N SER A 23 0.16 -14.91 6.48
CA SER A 23 0.59 -13.52 6.38
C SER A 23 2.11 -13.33 6.45
N HIS A 24 2.88 -14.34 6.84
CA HIS A 24 4.35 -14.36 6.81
C HIS A 24 4.91 -15.32 5.76
N ALA A 25 4.06 -15.86 4.89
CA ALA A 25 4.48 -16.82 3.89
C ALA A 25 5.45 -16.19 2.88
N ARG A 26 6.46 -16.97 2.50
CA ARG A 26 7.31 -16.70 1.35
C ARG A 26 7.25 -17.88 0.40
N PHE A 27 6.81 -17.65 -0.84
CA PHE A 27 6.65 -18.74 -1.81
C PHE A 27 6.89 -18.27 -3.24
N SER A 28 7.20 -19.22 -4.13
CA SER A 28 7.49 -18.94 -5.53
C SER A 28 6.28 -19.21 -6.42
N LEU A 29 6.05 -18.29 -7.37
CA LEU A 29 5.11 -18.43 -8.46
C LEU A 29 5.86 -18.19 -9.78
N GLY A 30 6.32 -19.28 -10.40
CA GLY A 30 7.19 -19.20 -11.58
C GLY A 30 8.52 -18.52 -11.24
N ALA A 31 8.83 -17.44 -11.96
CA ALA A 31 10.05 -16.64 -11.74
C ALA A 31 9.93 -15.59 -10.63
N LEU A 32 8.76 -15.50 -9.98
CA LEU A 32 8.47 -14.54 -8.93
C LEU A 32 8.54 -15.22 -7.56
N THR A 33 9.02 -14.49 -6.56
CA THR A 33 8.89 -14.85 -5.16
C THR A 33 8.00 -13.82 -4.46
N LEU A 34 6.91 -14.29 -3.88
CA LEU A 34 5.97 -13.47 -3.14
C LEU A 34 6.35 -13.55 -1.66
N CYS A 35 6.51 -12.39 -1.03
CA CYS A 35 6.83 -12.26 0.39
C CYS A 35 5.66 -11.54 1.06
N CYS A 36 4.81 -12.32 1.70
CA CYS A 36 3.69 -11.81 2.48
C CYS A 36 4.19 -11.15 3.76
N PHE A 37 3.52 -10.07 4.18
CA PHE A 37 3.67 -9.51 5.51
C PHE A 37 2.33 -8.99 6.04
N PRO A 38 2.07 -9.12 7.36
CA PRO A 38 0.86 -8.59 7.96
C PRO A 38 0.93 -7.07 8.10
N VAL A 39 -0.24 -6.44 8.10
CA VAL A 39 -0.40 -5.00 8.33
C VAL A 39 -1.51 -4.71 9.33
N PRO A 40 -1.45 -3.60 10.08
CA PRO A 40 -2.56 -3.18 10.91
C PRO A 40 -3.68 -2.63 10.03
N HIS A 41 -4.78 -3.37 9.87
CA HIS A 41 -5.98 -2.91 9.18
C HIS A 41 -7.23 -3.61 9.76
N ASP A 42 -8.40 -3.01 9.61
CA ASP A 42 -9.69 -3.52 10.07
C ASP A 42 -10.24 -4.64 9.15
N ALA A 43 -9.39 -5.64 8.91
CA ALA A 43 -9.66 -6.84 8.15
C ALA A 43 -9.12 -8.08 8.87
N ARG A 44 -9.61 -9.27 8.52
CA ARG A 44 -9.18 -10.53 9.15
C ARG A 44 -7.91 -11.03 8.48
N GLU A 45 -6.78 -10.87 9.17
CA GLU A 45 -5.44 -11.29 8.67
C GLU A 45 -5.11 -10.61 7.32
N PRO A 46 -5.07 -9.26 7.26
CA PRO A 46 -4.71 -8.56 6.04
C PRO A 46 -3.26 -8.87 5.66
N VAL A 47 -3.04 -9.02 4.35
CA VAL A 47 -1.73 -9.39 3.79
C VAL A 47 -1.34 -8.37 2.74
N GLN A 48 -0.12 -7.84 2.89
CA GLN A 48 0.57 -7.06 1.87
C GLN A 48 1.74 -7.86 1.32
N LEU A 49 2.31 -7.41 0.20
CA LEU A 49 3.26 -8.19 -0.59
C LEU A 49 4.49 -7.39 -0.97
N VAL A 50 5.65 -8.03 -0.87
CA VAL A 50 6.82 -7.70 -1.70
C VAL A 50 6.98 -8.81 -2.74
N VAL A 51 6.96 -8.42 -4.02
CA VAL A 51 7.18 -9.32 -5.13
C VAL A 51 8.62 -9.17 -5.59
N GLU A 52 9.36 -10.27 -5.57
CA GLU A 52 10.77 -10.31 -5.93
C GLU A 52 10.97 -11.14 -7.21
N SER A 53 11.91 -10.72 -8.02
CA SER A 53 12.43 -11.47 -9.16
C SER A 53 13.94 -11.30 -9.23
N LYS A 54 14.58 -11.98 -10.19
CA LYS A 54 16.00 -11.77 -10.49
C LYS A 54 16.33 -10.32 -10.91
N ASN A 55 15.33 -9.56 -11.36
CA ASN A 55 15.51 -8.22 -11.92
C ASN A 55 15.16 -7.10 -10.91
N GLY A 56 14.52 -7.42 -9.78
CA GLY A 56 14.09 -6.38 -8.86
C GLY A 56 12.99 -6.81 -7.88
N ARG A 57 12.58 -5.86 -7.05
CA ARG A 57 11.65 -6.00 -5.93
C ARG A 57 10.59 -4.90 -6.03
N ILE A 58 9.32 -5.27 -5.96
CA ILE A 58 8.19 -4.34 -5.97
C ILE A 58 7.43 -4.51 -4.66
N GLY A 59 7.26 -3.42 -3.91
CA GLY A 59 6.43 -3.39 -2.71
C GLY A 59 5.01 -2.94 -3.03
N VAL A 60 4.04 -3.55 -2.35
CA VAL A 60 2.64 -3.09 -2.31
C VAL A 60 2.27 -2.87 -0.85
N LEU A 61 1.79 -1.67 -0.53
CA LEU A 61 1.35 -1.26 0.79
C LEU A 61 0.08 -0.43 0.64
N THR A 62 -1.07 -1.09 0.71
CA THR A 62 -2.39 -0.44 0.69
C THR A 62 -3.26 -0.89 1.85
N ASP A 63 -4.32 -0.16 2.19
CA ASP A 63 -5.21 -0.51 3.29
C ASP A 63 -4.44 -0.76 4.60
N VAL A 64 -3.74 0.27 5.09
CA VAL A 64 -2.91 0.17 6.29
C VAL A 64 -3.22 1.32 7.24
N GLY A 65 -3.51 1.04 8.50
CA GLY A 65 -3.83 2.08 9.48
C GLY A 65 -2.61 2.79 10.08
N ARG A 66 -1.44 2.14 10.09
CA ARG A 66 -0.18 2.75 10.57
C ARG A 66 1.07 2.03 10.09
N SER A 67 2.19 2.74 10.08
CA SER A 67 3.52 2.11 9.91
C SER A 67 3.88 1.19 11.08
N THR A 68 4.77 0.24 10.80
CA THR A 68 5.48 -0.57 11.79
C THR A 68 6.92 -0.80 11.33
N PRO A 69 7.87 -1.10 12.24
CA PRO A 69 9.24 -1.45 11.84
C PRO A 69 9.30 -2.65 10.88
N HIS A 70 8.35 -3.57 10.97
CA HIS A 70 8.28 -4.71 10.05
C HIS A 70 7.90 -4.27 8.64
N ILE A 71 6.92 -3.37 8.49
CA ILE A 71 6.54 -2.78 7.20
C ILE A 71 7.74 -2.06 6.58
N GLU A 72 8.39 -1.18 7.34
CA GLU A 72 9.57 -0.43 6.87
C GLU A 72 10.71 -1.37 6.45
N SER A 73 10.94 -2.45 7.20
CA SER A 73 11.94 -3.46 6.86
C SER A 73 11.59 -4.22 5.58
N MET A 74 10.32 -4.56 5.35
CA MET A 74 9.89 -5.29 4.15
C MET A 74 10.06 -4.43 2.90
N LEU A 75 9.69 -3.15 3.01
CA LEU A 75 9.69 -2.19 1.90
C LEU A 75 11.06 -1.55 1.63
N SER A 76 12.02 -1.68 2.54
CA SER A 76 13.37 -1.15 2.34
C SER A 76 14.08 -1.84 1.17
N GLY A 77 14.68 -1.03 0.29
CA GLY A 77 15.44 -1.48 -0.87
C GLY A 77 14.58 -2.09 -1.98
N VAL A 78 13.30 -1.74 -2.07
CA VAL A 78 12.48 -2.03 -3.25
C VAL A 78 12.83 -1.09 -4.40
N ASP A 79 12.65 -1.57 -5.63
CA ASP A 79 12.90 -0.79 -6.83
C ASP A 79 11.65 0.01 -7.25
N ALA A 80 10.46 -0.47 -6.91
CA ALA A 80 9.22 0.31 -6.98
C ALA A 80 8.29 0.05 -5.80
N LEU A 81 7.47 1.04 -5.46
CA LEU A 81 6.55 0.97 -4.33
C LEU A 81 5.17 1.51 -4.71
N PHE A 82 4.15 0.67 -4.56
CA PHE A 82 2.75 1.07 -4.51
C PHE A 82 2.39 1.35 -3.06
N ILE A 83 2.08 2.61 -2.74
CA ILE A 83 1.79 3.01 -1.37
C ILE A 83 0.46 3.77 -1.32
N GLU A 84 -0.37 3.44 -0.33
CA GLU A 84 -1.61 4.14 -0.05
C GLU A 84 -1.35 5.61 0.25
N ALA A 85 -2.17 6.48 -0.32
CA ALA A 85 -2.26 7.89 0.02
C ALA A 85 -3.75 8.20 0.19
N ASN A 86 -4.37 7.67 1.24
CA ASN A 86 -5.83 7.60 1.29
C ASN A 86 -6.46 8.97 1.50
N HIS A 87 -5.95 9.75 2.46
CA HIS A 87 -6.54 11.05 2.78
C HIS A 87 -5.50 12.10 3.14
N ASP A 88 -5.84 13.34 2.86
CA ASP A 88 -5.28 14.49 3.53
C ASP A 88 -5.98 14.69 4.89
N GLU A 89 -5.20 14.98 5.92
CA GLU A 89 -5.69 15.05 7.30
C GLU A 89 -6.65 16.22 7.52
N GLU A 90 -6.37 17.36 6.89
CA GLU A 90 -7.22 18.55 6.99
C GLU A 90 -8.52 18.37 6.23
N MET A 91 -8.47 17.81 5.02
CA MET A 91 -9.65 17.48 4.23
C MET A 91 -10.54 16.47 4.96
N LEU A 92 -9.98 15.39 5.52
CA LEU A 92 -10.76 14.42 6.30
C LEU A 92 -11.42 15.09 7.51
N ARG A 93 -10.68 15.93 8.25
CA ARG A 93 -11.21 16.68 9.40
C ARG A 93 -12.35 17.62 9.01
N ALA A 94 -12.20 18.34 7.90
CA ALA A 94 -13.19 19.28 7.38
C ALA A 94 -14.37 18.62 6.64
N SER A 95 -14.27 17.31 6.33
CA SER A 95 -15.28 16.60 5.55
C SER A 95 -16.64 16.52 6.26
N GLY A 96 -17.70 16.24 5.47
CA GLY A 96 -19.05 16.00 5.98
C GLY A 96 -19.26 14.64 6.63
N TYR A 97 -18.21 13.81 6.77
CA TYR A 97 -18.35 12.48 7.36
C TYR A 97 -18.73 12.56 8.85
N PRO A 98 -19.55 11.62 9.35
CA PRO A 98 -19.78 11.49 10.78
C PRO A 98 -18.46 11.29 11.53
N GLU A 99 -18.34 11.88 12.71
CA GLU A 99 -17.12 11.82 13.52
C GLU A 99 -16.61 10.38 13.76
N PRO A 100 -17.47 9.37 14.04
CA PRO A 100 -17.00 7.99 14.18
C PRO A 100 -16.33 7.43 12.93
N LEU A 101 -16.77 7.84 11.73
CA LEU A 101 -16.18 7.41 10.48
C LEU A 101 -14.81 8.07 10.27
N LYS A 102 -14.68 9.37 10.56
CA LYS A 102 -13.39 10.08 10.52
C LYS A 102 -12.37 9.41 11.43
N GLN A 103 -12.78 9.10 12.67
CA GLN A 103 -11.93 8.42 13.64
C GLN A 103 -11.53 7.01 13.22
N ARG A 104 -12.43 6.27 12.55
CA ARG A 104 -12.11 4.94 12.00
C ARG A 104 -11.11 5.03 10.87
N ILE A 105 -11.28 5.98 9.94
CA ILE A 105 -10.36 6.19 8.80
C ILE A 105 -8.97 6.60 9.28
N ALA A 106 -8.88 7.60 10.17
CA ALA A 106 -7.61 8.08 10.72
C ALA A 106 -7.03 7.19 11.84
N GLY A 107 -7.75 6.11 12.20
CA GLY A 107 -7.39 5.25 13.30
C GLY A 107 -6.22 4.31 12.95
N PRO A 108 -5.60 3.68 13.98
CA PRO A 108 -4.42 2.82 13.79
C PRO A 108 -4.67 1.54 12.98
N TYR A 109 -5.93 1.25 12.65
CA TYR A 109 -6.37 0.13 11.80
C TYR A 109 -7.19 0.61 10.58
N GLY A 110 -7.25 1.93 10.34
CA GLY A 110 -7.93 2.52 9.20
C GLY A 110 -7.03 2.55 7.97
N HIS A 111 -6.74 3.75 7.48
CA HIS A 111 -5.96 4.01 6.27
C HIS A 111 -4.86 5.05 6.52
N LEU A 112 -3.78 4.99 5.75
CA LEU A 112 -2.70 5.95 5.86
C LEU A 112 -3.14 7.32 5.35
N SER A 113 -2.80 8.36 6.12
CA SER A 113 -2.80 9.72 5.61
C SER A 113 -1.62 9.94 4.66
N ASN A 114 -1.69 10.98 3.82
CA ASN A 114 -0.56 11.38 2.97
C ASN A 114 0.72 11.58 3.79
N ALA A 115 0.60 12.21 4.96
CA ALA A 115 1.72 12.45 5.87
C ALA A 115 2.29 11.14 6.46
N ALA A 116 1.43 10.21 6.85
CA ALA A 116 1.86 8.90 7.36
C ALA A 116 2.61 8.10 6.29
N SER A 117 2.13 8.12 5.04
CA SER A 117 2.80 7.44 3.93
C SER A 117 4.14 8.07 3.57
N ALA A 118 4.23 9.40 3.61
CA ALA A 118 5.50 10.09 3.42
C ALA A 118 6.51 9.80 4.54
N ALA A 119 6.05 9.61 5.77
CA ALA A 119 6.92 9.18 6.86
C ALA A 119 7.49 7.77 6.63
N ILE A 120 6.71 6.85 6.07
CA ILE A 120 7.20 5.53 5.64
C ILE A 120 8.25 5.68 4.56
N LEU A 121 7.97 6.47 3.51
CA LEU A 121 8.92 6.73 2.44
C LEU A 121 10.25 7.28 2.97
N ALA A 122 10.19 8.22 3.92
CA ALA A 122 11.39 8.79 4.55
C ALA A 122 12.18 7.80 5.42
N ALA A 123 11.52 6.77 5.97
CA ALA A 123 12.13 5.80 6.87
C ALA A 123 12.78 4.60 6.15
N ILE A 124 12.34 4.27 4.93
CA ILE A 124 12.85 3.11 4.18
C ILE A 124 14.16 3.41 3.43
N ASP A 125 14.93 2.37 3.14
CA ASP A 125 16.06 2.48 2.21
C ASP A 125 15.56 2.71 0.78
N GLN A 126 15.72 3.94 0.29
CA GLN A 126 15.37 4.35 -1.07
C GLN A 126 16.53 4.24 -2.07
N SER A 127 17.68 3.65 -1.69
CA SER A 127 18.89 3.60 -2.54
C SER A 127 18.65 2.95 -3.91
N ARG A 128 17.65 2.07 -4.01
CA ARG A 128 17.24 1.38 -5.24
C ARG A 128 15.92 1.87 -5.83
N LEU A 129 15.20 2.72 -5.09
CA LEU A 129 13.86 3.15 -5.47
C LEU A 129 13.92 3.97 -6.77
N GLN A 130 13.18 3.51 -7.78
CA GLN A 130 13.06 4.12 -9.09
C GLN A 130 11.67 4.69 -9.31
N HIS A 131 10.65 4.12 -8.67
CA HIS A 131 9.26 4.56 -8.86
C HIS A 131 8.42 4.44 -7.61
N VAL A 132 7.62 5.47 -7.32
CA VAL A 132 6.56 5.44 -6.31
C VAL A 132 5.22 5.67 -7.00
N VAL A 133 4.27 4.77 -6.76
CA VAL A 133 2.88 4.95 -7.17
C VAL A 133 2.07 5.22 -5.92
N ALA A 134 1.61 6.46 -5.77
CA ALA A 134 0.63 6.81 -4.75
C ALA A 134 -0.74 6.29 -5.22
N ALA A 135 -1.31 5.36 -4.45
CA ALA A 135 -2.52 4.64 -4.80
C ALA A 135 -3.60 4.79 -3.72
N HIS A 136 -4.80 4.31 -4.01
CA HIS A 136 -5.89 4.24 -3.05
C HIS A 136 -6.35 5.60 -2.48
N LEU A 137 -6.33 6.64 -3.31
CA LEU A 137 -6.77 7.99 -2.93
C LEU A 137 -8.28 8.04 -2.68
N SER A 138 -8.67 8.69 -1.57
CA SER A 138 -10.06 9.05 -1.29
C SER A 138 -10.53 10.12 -2.26
N GLN A 139 -11.66 9.86 -2.92
CA GLN A 139 -12.27 10.80 -3.86
C GLN A 139 -12.68 12.13 -3.20
N HIS A 140 -13.06 12.11 -1.93
CA HIS A 140 -13.59 13.28 -1.22
C HIS A 140 -12.60 13.92 -0.26
N ASN A 141 -11.67 13.13 0.29
CA ASN A 141 -10.76 13.58 1.34
C ASN A 141 -9.31 13.62 0.88
N ASN A 142 -9.05 13.59 -0.42
CA ASN A 142 -7.71 13.76 -0.94
C ASN A 142 -7.73 14.46 -2.31
N ARG A 143 -6.55 14.94 -2.72
CA ARG A 143 -6.30 15.53 -4.02
C ARG A 143 -4.88 15.17 -4.49
N PRO A 144 -4.66 14.91 -5.79
CA PRO A 144 -3.33 14.58 -6.31
C PRO A 144 -2.26 15.60 -5.92
N GLU A 145 -2.58 16.90 -5.95
CA GLU A 145 -1.63 17.97 -5.66
C GLU A 145 -1.11 17.88 -4.22
N LEU A 146 -1.97 17.54 -3.25
CA LEU A 146 -1.59 17.37 -1.85
C LEU A 146 -0.67 16.17 -1.66
N VAL A 147 -0.90 15.09 -2.41
CA VAL A 147 0.02 13.94 -2.41
C VAL A 147 1.39 14.38 -2.95
N GLN A 148 1.43 15.15 -4.04
CA GLN A 148 2.69 15.62 -4.60
C GLN A 148 3.48 16.50 -3.62
N GLU A 149 2.80 17.40 -2.92
CA GLU A 149 3.40 18.30 -1.92
C GLU A 149 4.07 17.53 -0.77
N VAL A 150 3.44 16.43 -0.32
CA VAL A 150 3.94 15.67 0.82
C VAL A 150 4.97 14.62 0.39
N PHE A 151 4.80 13.96 -0.76
CA PHE A 151 5.70 12.90 -1.21
C PHE A 151 6.96 13.46 -1.89
N GLY A 152 6.84 14.56 -2.65
CA GLY A 152 7.94 15.14 -3.41
C GLY A 152 9.21 15.41 -2.59
N PRO A 153 9.12 16.01 -1.38
CA PRO A 153 10.29 16.27 -0.54
C PRO A 153 10.98 15.03 0.03
N VAL A 154 10.29 13.88 0.14
CA VAL A 154 10.82 12.67 0.78
C VAL A 154 11.33 11.63 -0.21
N ILE A 155 10.88 11.67 -1.46
CA ILE A 155 11.34 10.76 -2.52
C ILE A 155 12.68 11.26 -3.07
N GLN A 156 13.65 10.35 -3.27
CA GLN A 156 14.92 10.72 -3.90
C GLN A 156 14.70 11.28 -5.32
N ALA A 157 15.44 12.33 -5.69
CA ALA A 157 15.28 13.05 -6.96
C ALA A 157 15.36 12.19 -8.25
N LYS A 158 15.94 10.99 -8.16
CA LYS A 158 16.03 10.03 -9.27
C LYS A 158 14.77 9.16 -9.43
N ALA A 159 13.94 9.05 -8.40
CA ALA A 159 12.75 8.24 -8.44
C ALA A 159 11.60 9.05 -9.03
N GLN A 160 10.83 8.41 -9.91
CA GLN A 160 9.62 8.99 -10.47
C GLN A 160 8.44 8.76 -9.52
N MET A 161 7.45 9.64 -9.60
CA MET A 161 6.22 9.53 -8.85
C MET A 161 5.03 9.54 -9.81
N THR A 162 4.11 8.59 -9.62
CA THR A 162 2.82 8.53 -10.30
C THR A 162 1.70 8.51 -9.28
N ILE A 163 0.58 9.16 -9.59
CA ILE A 163 -0.61 9.16 -8.76
C ILE A 163 -1.68 8.37 -9.49
N ALA A 164 -2.10 7.25 -8.90
CA ALA A 164 -3.18 6.42 -9.41
C ALA A 164 -4.50 6.86 -8.75
N SER A 165 -5.18 7.82 -9.36
CA SER A 165 -6.51 8.24 -8.92
C SER A 165 -7.55 7.15 -9.22
N GLN A 166 -8.72 7.22 -8.59
CA GLN A 166 -9.82 6.28 -8.87
C GLN A 166 -10.33 6.37 -10.31
N GLU A 167 -10.13 7.51 -10.98
CA GLU A 167 -10.66 7.76 -12.33
C GLU A 167 -9.65 7.41 -13.42
N GLU A 168 -8.36 7.72 -13.21
CA GLU A 168 -7.36 7.69 -14.28
C GLU A 168 -6.39 6.51 -14.19
N GLY A 169 -6.32 5.82 -13.05
CA GLY A 169 -5.38 4.71 -12.86
C GLY A 169 -3.94 5.13 -13.23
N PHE A 170 -3.19 4.24 -13.89
CA PHE A 170 -1.87 4.55 -14.46
C PHE A 170 -1.46 3.51 -15.52
N ASP A 171 -0.58 3.91 -16.45
CA ASP A 171 0.00 3.04 -17.48
C ASP A 171 1.14 2.17 -16.93
N TRP A 172 1.67 1.28 -17.78
CA TRP A 172 2.81 0.44 -17.44
C TRP A 172 4.02 1.26 -16.94
N VAL A 173 4.50 0.90 -15.75
CA VAL A 173 5.75 1.42 -15.18
C VAL A 173 6.89 0.43 -15.45
N VAL A 174 7.98 0.93 -16.02
CA VAL A 174 9.19 0.14 -16.26
C VAL A 174 10.22 0.44 -15.18
N VAL A 175 10.72 -0.62 -14.55
CA VAL A 175 11.75 -0.57 -13.50
C VAL A 175 12.95 -1.36 -13.99
N SER A 176 14.15 -0.77 -13.91
CA SER A 176 15.39 -1.29 -14.52
C SER A 176 16.36 -1.93 -13.55
#